data_AF-A0A2G6ETB9-F1
#
_entry.id   AF-A0A2G6ETB9-F1
#
_cell.length_a   1.000
_cell.length_b   1.000
_cell.length_c   1.000
_cell.angle_alpha   90.00
_cell.angle_beta   90.00
_cell.angle_gamma   90.00
#
_symmetry.space_group_name_H-M   'P 1'
#
loop_
_entity.id
_entity.type
_entity.pdbx_description
1 polymer ?
#
loop_
_entity_poly.entity_id
_entity_poly.type
_entity_poly.pdbx_seq_one_letter_code
_entity_poly.pdbx_strand_id
1 'polypeptide(L)'
;MKKVLIAAVLLVIIGASVAYAVFFRESDSVKNTADITQQLAKHFKHDAFPVRGTFHWTFYLGPVKQVSTHMFADNYIDYRMRGKVHSTDYRMNQLSYDADQKKWIGETPEGVVYALFFKTIADDKIVLYKHKCAENGLAECLDMQRPADDETKDHGWNTYTREGIAESHESLPFSGTFVAQSDAEQVLVISDKKAQWQGSTYEKLTHHPGERRWVGQADGKYLVVFYQYGEKSFAFAIHRIDDVETAYQLKYPQQTFTPFDKQ
;
A
#
# COMPACT_ATOMS: atom_id res chain seq x y z
N MET A 1 -21.63 44.71 10.58
CA MET A 1 -21.72 43.49 9.75
C MET A 1 -20.47 43.18 8.91
N LYS A 2 -19.76 44.15 8.31
CA LYS A 2 -18.57 43.88 7.48
C LYS A 2 -17.36 43.22 8.20
N LYS A 3 -17.19 43.43 9.51
CA LYS A 3 -16.04 42.88 10.26
C LYS A 3 -16.12 41.38 10.59
N VAL A 4 -17.33 40.82 10.68
CA VAL A 4 -17.55 39.38 10.97
C VAL A 4 -17.27 38.51 9.74
N LEU A 5 -17.56 39.04 8.55
CA LEU A 5 -17.33 38.33 7.29
C LEU A 5 -15.83 38.17 6.97
N ILE A 6 -14.98 39.12 7.37
CA ILE A 6 -13.54 39.08 7.13
C ILE A 6 -12.85 38.04 8.04
N ALA A 7 -13.28 37.91 9.30
CA ALA A 7 -12.73 36.93 10.23
C ALA A 7 -13.06 35.48 9.82
N ALA A 8 -14.27 35.24 9.30
CA ALA A 8 -14.66 33.93 8.80
C ALA A 8 -13.86 33.50 7.56
N VAL A 9 -13.58 34.42 6.64
CA VAL A 9 -12.77 34.13 5.44
C VAL A 9 -11.30 33.85 5.78
N LEU A 10 -10.73 34.56 6.76
CA LEU A 10 -9.35 34.32 7.23
C LEU A 10 -9.17 32.97 7.92
N LEU A 11 -10.14 32.51 8.71
CA LEU A 11 -10.11 31.18 9.33
C LEU A 11 -10.21 30.04 8.30
N VAL A 12 -10.98 30.23 7.22
CA VAL A 12 -11.07 29.25 6.12
C VAL A 12 -9.77 29.20 5.32
N ILE A 13 -9.12 30.33 5.07
CA ILE A 13 -7.83 30.38 4.37
C ILE A 13 -6.73 29.72 5.21
N ILE A 14 -6.66 30.01 6.52
CA ILE A 14 -5.67 29.40 7.41
C ILE A 14 -5.91 27.88 7.53
N GLY A 15 -7.17 27.45 7.68
CA GLY A 15 -7.54 26.02 7.70
C GLY A 15 -7.16 25.29 6.41
N ALA A 16 -7.38 25.90 5.25
CA ALA A 16 -6.99 25.35 3.96
C ALA A 16 -5.46 25.26 3.79
N SER A 17 -4.70 26.26 4.27
CA SER A 17 -3.23 26.23 4.21
C SER A 17 -2.59 25.24 5.19
N VAL A 18 -3.20 24.99 6.34
CA VAL A 18 -2.73 23.95 7.29
C VAL A 18 -3.03 22.55 6.76
N ALA A 19 -4.21 22.33 6.14
CA ALA A 19 -4.51 21.08 5.45
C ALA A 19 -3.55 20.83 4.28
N TYR A 20 -3.19 21.87 3.51
CA TYR A 20 -2.24 21.77 2.41
C TYR A 20 -0.80 21.49 2.88
N ALA A 21 -0.37 22.10 4.00
CA ALA A 21 0.95 21.85 4.58
C ALA A 21 1.08 20.47 5.25
N VAL A 22 -0.01 19.89 5.74
CA VAL A 22 -0.03 18.51 6.25
C VAL A 22 -0.12 17.48 5.11
N PHE A 23 -0.76 17.83 3.98
CA PHE A 23 -0.84 16.95 2.80
C PHE A 23 0.45 16.86 1.98
N PHE A 24 1.29 17.90 2.00
CA PHE A 24 2.56 17.94 1.25
C PHE A 24 3.80 17.99 2.13
N ARG A 25 3.71 17.45 3.36
CA ARG A 25 4.90 16.84 3.96
C ARG A 25 5.17 15.55 3.20
N GLU A 26 5.66 15.67 1.95
CA GLU A 26 6.69 14.73 1.52
C GLU A 26 7.66 14.72 2.70
N SER A 27 7.72 13.62 3.45
CA SER A 27 8.84 13.44 4.36
C SER A 27 10.06 13.68 3.47
N ASP A 28 10.82 14.74 3.72
CA ASP A 28 12.09 14.98 3.04
C ASP A 28 12.89 13.71 3.27
N SER A 29 12.84 12.80 2.30
CA SER A 29 13.44 11.49 2.48
C SER A 29 14.92 11.75 2.57
N VAL A 30 15.55 11.25 3.63
CA VAL A 30 16.99 11.40 3.82
C VAL A 30 17.67 10.90 2.56
N LYS A 31 18.27 11.84 1.81
CA LYS A 31 19.01 11.54 0.60
C LYS A 31 20.38 11.04 1.01
N ASN A 32 20.70 9.86 0.56
CA ASN A 32 22.00 9.26 0.74
C ASN A 32 23.03 10.00 -0.14
N THR A 33 24.26 10.12 0.36
CA THR A 33 25.37 10.73 -0.36
C THR A 33 26.39 9.67 -0.76
N ALA A 34 27.21 9.96 -1.77
CA ALA A 34 28.29 9.05 -2.19
C ALA A 34 29.22 8.65 -1.03
N ASP A 35 29.54 9.58 -0.12
CA ASP A 35 30.38 9.32 1.05
C ASP A 35 29.73 8.32 2.01
N ILE A 36 28.43 8.45 2.28
CA ILE A 36 27.69 7.51 3.14
C ILE A 36 27.63 6.13 2.47
N THR A 37 27.35 6.08 1.17
CA THR A 37 27.37 4.82 0.40
C THR A 37 28.72 4.13 0.51
N GLN A 38 29.82 4.87 0.34
CA GLN A 38 31.17 4.32 0.44
C GLN A 38 31.49 3.79 1.84
N GLN A 39 31.09 4.52 2.89
CA GLN A 39 31.31 4.11 4.28
C GLN A 39 30.56 2.82 4.63
N LEU A 40 29.33 2.67 4.11
CA LEU A 40 28.46 1.54 4.39
C LEU A 40 28.62 0.38 3.40
N ALA A 41 29.37 0.55 2.30
CA ALA A 41 29.57 -0.47 1.27
C ALA A 41 30.12 -1.81 1.80
N LYS A 42 30.89 -1.78 2.90
CA LYS A 42 31.40 -2.99 3.58
C LYS A 42 30.30 -3.92 4.10
N HIS A 43 29.07 -3.43 4.24
CA HIS A 43 27.90 -4.21 4.67
C HIS A 43 27.09 -4.76 3.49
N PHE A 44 27.44 -4.41 2.24
CA PHE A 44 26.72 -4.88 1.07
C PHE A 44 26.97 -6.38 0.84
N LYS A 45 25.92 -7.01 0.34
CA LYS A 45 25.92 -8.37 -0.19
C LYS A 45 25.87 -8.28 -1.71
N HIS A 46 26.67 -9.08 -2.38
CA HIS A 46 26.82 -9.06 -3.84
C HIS A 46 26.41 -10.39 -4.46
N ASP A 47 25.38 -11.01 -3.90
CA ASP A 47 24.83 -12.24 -4.47
C ASP A 47 24.20 -11.96 -5.84
N ALA A 48 24.14 -12.98 -6.69
CA ALA A 48 23.50 -12.85 -7.99
C ALA A 48 21.98 -12.64 -7.83
N PHE A 49 21.47 -11.51 -8.29
CA PHE A 49 20.03 -11.22 -8.26
C PHE A 49 19.30 -12.04 -9.34
N PRO A 50 18.33 -12.91 -9.00
CA PRO A 50 17.81 -13.91 -9.94
C PRO A 50 16.64 -13.44 -10.80
N VAL A 51 16.10 -12.22 -10.61
CA VAL A 51 14.86 -11.78 -11.28
C VAL A 51 15.14 -10.95 -12.52
N ARG A 52 14.54 -11.31 -13.66
CA ARG A 52 14.61 -10.55 -14.92
C ARG A 52 13.25 -10.40 -15.59
N GLY A 53 13.05 -9.28 -16.27
CA GLY A 53 11.88 -8.98 -17.07
C GLY A 53 10.95 -7.94 -16.44
N THR A 54 9.82 -7.71 -17.10
CA THR A 54 8.82 -6.71 -16.69
C THR A 54 7.68 -7.38 -15.94
N PHE A 55 7.34 -6.85 -14.77
CA PHE A 55 6.20 -7.29 -13.97
C PHE A 55 5.30 -6.11 -13.63
N HIS A 56 4.00 -6.34 -13.61
CA HIS A 56 3.00 -5.33 -13.36
C HIS A 56 2.01 -5.78 -12.28
N TRP A 57 1.53 -4.81 -11.52
CA TRP A 57 0.47 -4.97 -10.53
C TRP A 57 -0.56 -3.88 -10.77
N THR A 58 -1.76 -4.29 -11.14
CA THR A 58 -2.94 -3.42 -11.24
C THR A 58 -3.62 -3.34 -9.89
N PHE A 59 -3.88 -2.12 -9.45
CA PHE A 59 -4.59 -1.87 -8.21
C PHE A 59 -5.50 -0.66 -8.39
N TYR A 60 -6.52 -0.51 -7.54
CA TYR A 60 -7.45 0.61 -7.66
C TYR A 60 -7.44 1.50 -6.42
N LEU A 61 -7.51 2.80 -6.67
CA LEU A 61 -7.74 3.84 -5.68
C LEU A 61 -9.20 4.31 -5.84
N GLY A 62 -10.11 3.60 -5.18
CA GLY A 62 -11.55 3.72 -5.46
C GLY A 62 -11.90 3.24 -6.87
N PRO A 63 -12.56 4.04 -7.73
CA PRO A 63 -12.85 3.66 -9.10
C PRO A 63 -11.66 3.91 -10.04
N VAL A 64 -10.56 4.48 -9.54
CA VAL A 64 -9.42 4.87 -10.39
C VAL A 64 -8.39 3.77 -10.42
N LYS A 65 -8.19 3.19 -11.61
CA LYS A 65 -7.13 2.21 -11.88
C LYS A 65 -5.74 2.86 -11.79
N GLN A 66 -4.82 2.16 -11.16
CA GLN A 66 -3.38 2.40 -11.13
C GLN A 66 -2.65 1.14 -11.61
N VAL A 67 -1.53 1.33 -12.28
CA VAL A 67 -0.65 0.24 -12.70
C VAL A 67 0.76 0.54 -12.22
N SER A 68 1.27 -0.33 -11.36
CA SER A 68 2.65 -0.35 -10.88
C SER A 68 3.45 -1.31 -11.75
N THR A 69 4.56 -0.88 -12.33
CA THR A 69 5.43 -1.68 -13.21
C THR A 69 6.85 -1.67 -12.67
N HIS A 70 7.46 -2.85 -12.56
CA HIS A 70 8.89 -3.01 -12.29
C HIS A 70 9.53 -3.76 -13.46
N MET A 71 10.57 -3.18 -14.06
CA MET A 71 11.41 -3.85 -15.05
C MET A 71 12.75 -4.19 -14.40
N PHE A 72 12.99 -5.48 -14.16
CA PHE A 72 14.17 -5.99 -13.46
C PHE A 72 15.28 -6.32 -14.46
N ALA A 73 16.45 -5.69 -14.27
CA ALA A 73 17.69 -5.96 -14.98
C ALA A 73 18.76 -6.52 -14.01
N ASP A 74 19.98 -6.74 -14.50
CA ASP A 74 21.07 -7.30 -13.69
C ASP A 74 21.45 -6.41 -12.50
N ASN A 75 21.45 -5.11 -12.69
CA ASN A 75 22.01 -4.13 -11.76
C ASN A 75 21.08 -2.93 -11.52
N TYR A 76 19.85 -2.97 -12.00
CA TYR A 76 18.86 -1.93 -11.75
C TYR A 76 17.43 -2.46 -11.85
N ILE A 77 16.50 -1.66 -11.32
CA ILE A 77 15.07 -1.85 -11.49
C ILE A 77 14.49 -0.51 -11.95
N ASP A 78 13.86 -0.50 -13.13
CA ASP A 78 13.06 0.65 -13.55
C ASP A 78 11.67 0.49 -12.95
N TYR A 79 11.26 1.48 -12.15
CA TYR A 79 9.96 1.54 -11.53
C TYR A 79 9.10 2.60 -12.19
N ARG A 80 7.84 2.22 -12.47
CA ARG A 80 6.87 3.11 -13.08
C ARG A 80 5.51 2.92 -12.45
N MET A 81 4.88 4.00 -11.99
CA MET A 81 3.45 4.01 -11.69
C MET A 81 2.72 4.88 -12.72
N ARG A 82 1.60 4.37 -13.24
CA ARG A 82 0.72 5.11 -14.16
C ARG A 82 -0.73 4.98 -13.72
N GLY A 83 -1.39 6.13 -13.65
CA GLY A 83 -2.83 6.24 -13.44
C GLY A 83 -3.21 7.69 -13.19
N LYS A 84 -4.52 7.95 -13.08
CA LYS A 84 -5.05 9.33 -13.00
C LYS A 84 -4.72 10.03 -11.67
N VAL A 85 -4.57 9.29 -10.57
CA VAL A 85 -4.28 9.87 -9.23
C VAL A 85 -2.80 10.20 -9.05
N HIS A 86 -1.93 9.25 -9.38
CA HIS A 86 -0.48 9.38 -9.19
C HIS A 86 0.23 8.81 -10.41
N SER A 87 1.35 9.42 -10.79
CA SER A 87 2.24 8.91 -11.81
C SER A 87 3.67 9.24 -11.41
N THR A 88 4.54 8.24 -11.45
CA THR A 88 5.96 8.38 -11.14
C THR A 88 6.79 7.46 -12.01
N ASP A 89 8.05 7.80 -12.20
CA ASP A 89 9.01 7.05 -13.02
C ASP A 89 10.40 7.30 -12.48
N TYR A 90 11.10 6.23 -12.10
CA TYR A 90 12.49 6.32 -11.66
C TYR A 90 13.21 4.99 -11.80
N ARG A 91 14.52 5.07 -11.99
CA ARG A 91 15.44 3.94 -11.93
C ARG A 91 15.99 3.81 -10.52
N MET A 92 16.03 2.59 -9.99
CA MET A 92 16.80 2.24 -8.80
C MET A 92 18.01 1.43 -9.23
N ASN A 93 19.23 1.91 -8.98
CA ASN A 93 20.45 1.16 -9.22
C ASN A 93 20.74 0.26 -8.01
N GLN A 94 21.13 -0.98 -8.25
CA GLN A 94 21.42 -1.94 -7.19
C GLN A 94 22.65 -1.52 -6.38
N LEU A 95 22.50 -1.48 -5.06
CA LEU A 95 23.60 -1.35 -4.11
C LEU A 95 23.98 -2.72 -3.52
N SER A 96 22.97 -3.51 -3.14
CA SER A 96 23.17 -4.79 -2.44
C SER A 96 22.05 -5.77 -2.78
N TYR A 97 22.39 -7.05 -2.89
CA TYR A 97 21.41 -8.15 -2.87
C TYR A 97 21.90 -9.25 -1.94
N ASP A 98 21.07 -9.58 -0.96
CA ASP A 98 21.25 -10.66 0.01
C ASP A 98 20.29 -11.80 -0.35
N ALA A 99 20.84 -12.91 -0.82
CA ALA A 99 20.05 -14.06 -1.28
C ALA A 99 19.35 -14.79 -0.13
N ASP A 100 19.94 -14.80 1.07
CA ASP A 100 19.39 -15.48 2.25
C ASP A 100 18.13 -14.78 2.74
N GLN A 101 18.16 -13.43 2.79
CA GLN A 101 16.98 -12.63 3.15
C GLN A 101 16.04 -12.38 1.96
N LYS A 102 16.48 -12.67 0.73
CA LYS A 102 15.85 -12.21 -0.52
C LYS A 102 15.60 -10.70 -0.47
N LYS A 103 16.62 -9.96 -0.04
CA LYS A 103 16.59 -8.49 0.15
C LYS A 103 17.41 -7.81 -0.93
N TRP A 104 16.78 -6.94 -1.70
CA TRP A 104 17.41 -6.08 -2.68
C TRP A 104 17.37 -4.64 -2.20
N ILE A 105 18.51 -3.97 -2.20
CA ILE A 105 18.64 -2.56 -1.84
C ILE A 105 19.09 -1.81 -3.08
N GLY A 106 18.41 -0.71 -3.38
CA GLY A 106 18.83 0.17 -4.46
C GLY A 106 18.50 1.62 -4.22
N GLU A 107 19.13 2.43 -5.04
CA GLU A 107 19.20 3.87 -4.90
C GLU A 107 18.85 4.57 -6.21
N THR A 108 18.01 5.59 -6.09
CA THR A 108 17.65 6.48 -7.20
C THR A 108 18.77 7.48 -7.49
N PRO A 109 18.83 8.10 -8.69
CA PRO A 109 19.80 9.15 -8.98
C PRO A 109 19.77 10.32 -7.98
N GLU A 110 18.63 10.57 -7.33
CA GLU A 110 18.45 11.61 -6.33
C GLU A 110 18.89 11.20 -4.92
N GLY A 111 19.44 9.99 -4.74
CA GLY A 111 19.92 9.47 -3.45
C GLY A 111 18.82 8.88 -2.55
N VAL A 112 17.59 8.68 -3.07
CA VAL A 112 16.53 7.98 -2.31
C VAL A 112 16.80 6.48 -2.36
N VAL A 113 16.81 5.83 -1.19
CA VAL A 113 17.12 4.40 -1.05
C VAL A 113 15.85 3.61 -0.72
N TYR A 114 15.73 2.43 -1.32
CA TYR A 114 14.62 1.50 -1.12
C TYR A 114 15.14 0.12 -0.74
N ALA A 115 14.41 -0.55 0.16
CA ALA A 115 14.56 -1.96 0.44
C ALA A 115 13.38 -2.72 -0.17
N LEU A 116 13.67 -3.71 -1.00
CA LEU A 116 12.70 -4.63 -1.59
C LEU A 116 12.95 -6.03 -1.03
N PHE A 117 11.91 -6.66 -0.51
CA PHE A 117 11.94 -8.06 -0.11
C PHE A 117 11.09 -8.90 -1.04
N PHE A 118 11.54 -10.11 -1.35
CA PHE A 118 10.81 -11.03 -2.22
C PHE A 118 10.29 -12.23 -1.41
N LYS A 119 8.96 -12.34 -1.33
CA LYS A 119 8.30 -13.51 -0.73
C LYS A 119 8.29 -14.69 -1.69
N THR A 120 7.98 -14.41 -2.96
CA THR A 120 7.95 -15.40 -4.05
C THR A 120 8.65 -14.83 -5.27
N ILE A 121 9.46 -15.66 -5.93
CA ILE A 121 10.06 -15.41 -7.24
C ILE A 121 9.73 -16.64 -8.09
N ALA A 122 8.88 -16.46 -9.10
CA ALA A 122 8.53 -17.47 -10.09
C ALA A 122 8.65 -16.85 -11.49
N ASP A 123 8.56 -17.68 -12.52
CA ASP A 123 8.68 -17.20 -13.89
C ASP A 123 7.60 -16.17 -14.20
N ASP A 124 6.34 -16.45 -13.91
CA ASP A 124 5.19 -15.59 -14.24
C ASP A 124 4.79 -14.59 -13.16
N LYS A 125 5.36 -14.69 -11.95
CA LYS A 125 4.88 -13.98 -10.77
C LYS A 125 5.98 -13.67 -9.77
N ILE A 126 5.92 -12.48 -9.20
CA ILE A 126 6.69 -12.11 -8.01
C ILE A 126 5.76 -11.56 -6.93
N VAL A 127 6.12 -11.78 -5.66
CA VAL A 127 5.45 -11.15 -4.52
C VAL A 127 6.49 -10.33 -3.79
N LEU A 128 6.33 -9.01 -3.80
CA LEU A 128 7.31 -8.07 -3.29
C LEU A 128 6.73 -7.15 -2.22
N TYR A 129 7.54 -6.86 -1.22
CA TYR A 129 7.35 -5.78 -0.26
C TYR A 129 8.37 -4.69 -0.59
N LYS A 130 7.94 -3.43 -0.63
CA LYS A 130 8.80 -2.29 -0.98
C LYS A 130 8.70 -1.22 0.08
N HIS A 131 9.84 -0.89 0.67
CA HIS A 131 9.95 0.15 1.68
C HIS A 131 10.87 1.27 1.22
N LYS A 132 10.43 2.51 1.42
CA LYS A 132 11.22 3.72 1.20
C LYS A 132 11.90 4.05 2.52
N CYS A 133 13.23 3.91 2.59
CA CYS A 133 14.00 4.16 3.80
C CYS A 133 14.15 5.67 4.01
N ALA A 134 13.15 6.29 4.64
CA ALA A 134 13.02 7.74 4.72
C ALA A 134 13.62 8.33 6.01
N GLU A 135 13.80 7.52 7.06
CA GLU A 135 14.23 7.99 8.37
C GLU A 135 15.75 8.11 8.46
N ASN A 136 16.48 7.06 8.06
CA ASN A 136 17.95 7.02 8.10
C ASN A 136 18.58 6.52 6.80
N GLY A 137 17.83 6.57 5.68
CA GLY A 137 18.35 6.28 4.34
C GLY A 137 18.95 4.88 4.22
N LEU A 138 20.20 4.79 3.76
CA LEU A 138 20.86 3.51 3.52
C LEU A 138 21.05 2.67 4.79
N ALA A 139 21.31 3.29 5.94
CA ALA A 139 21.49 2.57 7.21
C ALA A 139 20.22 1.82 7.63
N GLU A 140 19.06 2.48 7.51
CA GLU A 140 17.75 1.86 7.75
C GLU A 140 17.51 0.65 6.84
N CYS A 141 17.78 0.79 5.54
CA CYS A 141 17.66 -0.31 4.57
C CYS A 141 18.57 -1.52 4.89
N LEU A 142 19.79 -1.26 5.37
CA LEU A 142 20.74 -2.30 5.76
C LEU A 142 20.27 -3.08 6.98
N ASP A 143 19.77 -2.37 8.00
CA ASP A 143 19.31 -2.95 9.26
C ASP A 143 17.94 -3.61 9.16
N MET A 144 17.12 -3.19 8.18
CA MET A 144 15.79 -3.72 7.95
C MET A 144 15.83 -5.24 7.73
N GLN A 145 15.06 -5.94 8.55
CA GLN A 145 14.83 -7.37 8.43
C GLN A 145 13.66 -7.65 7.50
N ARG A 146 13.60 -8.90 7.00
CA ARG A 146 12.44 -9.37 6.23
C ARG A 146 11.14 -9.14 7.03
N PRO A 147 10.15 -8.43 6.46
CA PRO A 147 8.87 -8.24 7.13
C PRO A 147 8.15 -9.57 7.38
N ALA A 148 7.23 -9.56 8.34
CA ALA A 148 6.34 -10.69 8.56
C ALA A 148 5.50 -10.97 7.30
N ASP A 149 5.14 -12.24 7.10
CA ASP A 149 4.42 -12.71 5.91
C ASP A 149 3.03 -12.07 5.73
N ASP A 150 2.55 -11.42 6.78
CA ASP A 150 1.22 -10.84 6.93
C ASP A 150 1.27 -9.32 7.22
N GLU A 151 2.45 -8.69 7.06
CA GLU A 151 2.71 -7.26 7.21
C GLU A 151 1.83 -6.41 6.25
N THR A 152 1.36 -5.28 6.77
CA THR A 152 0.44 -4.35 6.09
C THR A 152 0.97 -2.93 5.95
N LYS A 153 2.09 -2.59 6.63
CA LYS A 153 2.83 -1.35 6.41
C LYS A 153 3.37 -1.29 4.98
N ASP A 154 3.63 -0.09 4.47
CA ASP A 154 4.13 0.16 3.11
C ASP A 154 3.32 -0.53 1.99
N HIS A 155 2.00 -0.62 2.18
CA HIS A 155 1.07 -1.34 1.29
C HIS A 155 1.22 -2.87 1.29
N GLY A 156 1.96 -3.43 2.24
CA GLY A 156 2.14 -4.86 2.45
C GLY A 156 2.79 -5.57 1.27
N TRP A 157 2.54 -6.87 1.18
CA TRP A 157 3.03 -7.74 0.11
C TRP A 157 2.13 -7.63 -1.12
N ASN A 158 2.70 -7.22 -2.26
CA ASN A 158 1.97 -7.03 -3.51
C ASN A 158 2.41 -8.06 -4.56
N THR A 159 1.43 -8.62 -5.26
CA THR A 159 1.66 -9.62 -6.31
C THR A 159 1.78 -8.94 -7.66
N TYR A 160 2.92 -9.10 -8.32
CA TYR A 160 3.14 -8.60 -9.67
C TYR A 160 3.20 -9.78 -10.65
N THR A 161 2.55 -9.61 -11.78
CA THR A 161 2.46 -10.60 -12.86
C THR A 161 3.39 -10.20 -14.00
N ARG A 162 4.06 -11.17 -14.62
CA ARG A 162 4.94 -10.91 -15.77
C ARG A 162 4.13 -10.31 -16.92
N GLU A 163 4.71 -9.34 -17.61
CA GLU A 163 4.16 -8.79 -18.85
C GLU A 163 3.85 -9.90 -19.86
N GLY A 164 2.65 -9.84 -20.46
CA GLY A 164 2.13 -10.87 -21.36
C GLY A 164 1.38 -12.02 -20.65
N ILE A 165 1.39 -12.08 -19.32
CA ILE A 165 0.58 -13.02 -18.52
C ILE A 165 -0.62 -12.28 -17.93
N ALA A 166 -1.78 -12.93 -17.90
CA ALA A 166 -3.00 -12.37 -17.32
C ALA A 166 -2.86 -12.29 -15.78
N GLU A 167 -3.15 -11.12 -15.21
CA GLU A 167 -3.13 -10.93 -13.75
C GLU A 167 -4.17 -11.82 -13.06
N SER A 168 -3.78 -12.47 -11.97
CA SER A 168 -4.72 -13.17 -11.12
C SER A 168 -5.66 -12.17 -10.45
N HIS A 169 -6.96 -12.43 -10.48
CA HIS A 169 -7.91 -11.67 -9.69
C HIS A 169 -7.70 -11.97 -8.20
N GLU A 170 -7.35 -10.96 -7.41
CA GLU A 170 -7.23 -11.10 -5.95
C GLU A 170 -8.63 -11.25 -5.34
N SER A 171 -8.90 -12.44 -4.81
CA SER A 171 -10.16 -12.81 -4.18
C SER A 171 -10.12 -12.58 -2.67
N LEU A 172 -11.21 -12.08 -2.10
CA LEU A 172 -11.38 -12.03 -0.66
C LEU A 172 -11.29 -13.45 -0.06
N PRO A 173 -10.45 -13.70 0.97
CA PRO A 173 -10.18 -15.04 1.47
C PRO A 173 -11.31 -15.63 2.32
N PHE A 174 -12.39 -14.88 2.54
CA PHE A 174 -13.57 -15.32 3.29
C PHE A 174 -14.84 -14.74 2.69
N SER A 175 -15.96 -15.34 3.06
CA SER A 175 -17.30 -14.80 2.82
C SER A 175 -18.24 -15.30 3.91
N GLY A 176 -19.38 -14.62 4.05
CA GLY A 176 -20.45 -15.00 4.98
C GLY A 176 -21.15 -13.80 5.59
N THR A 177 -21.92 -14.11 6.63
CA THR A 177 -22.60 -13.13 7.48
C THR A 177 -21.84 -13.05 8.80
N PHE A 178 -21.50 -11.83 9.19
CA PHE A 178 -20.73 -11.52 10.38
C PHE A 178 -21.55 -10.57 11.25
N VAL A 179 -21.66 -10.88 12.54
CA VAL A 179 -22.40 -10.07 13.52
C VAL A 179 -21.42 -9.54 14.56
N ALA A 180 -21.43 -8.23 14.84
CA ALA A 180 -20.51 -7.65 15.81
C ALA A 180 -20.81 -8.17 17.22
N GLN A 181 -19.78 -8.55 17.97
CA GLN A 181 -19.95 -9.05 19.34
C GLN A 181 -20.47 -7.97 20.30
N SER A 182 -20.23 -6.69 19.99
CA SER A 182 -20.67 -5.55 20.79
C SER A 182 -22.11 -5.12 20.49
N ASP A 183 -22.65 -5.46 19.32
CA ASP A 183 -23.92 -4.94 18.82
C ASP A 183 -24.50 -5.87 17.74
N ALA A 184 -25.56 -6.58 18.09
CA ALA A 184 -26.19 -7.56 17.20
C ALA A 184 -26.85 -6.93 15.96
N GLU A 185 -27.11 -5.62 15.95
CA GLU A 185 -27.64 -4.91 14.78
C GLU A 185 -26.56 -4.61 13.74
N GLN A 186 -25.28 -4.67 14.13
CA GLN A 186 -24.15 -4.49 13.22
C GLN A 186 -23.82 -5.79 12.50
N VAL A 187 -24.48 -5.96 11.35
CA VAL A 187 -24.32 -7.13 10.48
C VAL A 187 -23.58 -6.74 9.19
N LEU A 188 -22.45 -7.40 8.94
CA LEU A 188 -21.72 -7.36 7.68
C LEU A 188 -21.98 -8.66 6.91
N VAL A 189 -22.60 -8.57 5.73
CA VAL A 189 -22.67 -9.70 4.79
C VAL A 189 -21.68 -9.44 3.68
N ILE A 190 -20.61 -10.21 3.57
CA ILE A 190 -19.55 -9.94 2.60
C ILE A 190 -19.16 -11.17 1.81
N SER A 191 -18.86 -10.94 0.53
CA SER A 191 -18.31 -11.89 -0.42
C SER A 191 -17.20 -11.21 -1.20
N ASP A 192 -16.52 -11.95 -2.08
CA ASP A 192 -15.57 -11.30 -2.97
C ASP A 192 -16.22 -10.19 -3.80
N LYS A 193 -17.41 -10.42 -4.36
CA LYS A 193 -18.02 -9.50 -5.34
C LYS A 193 -18.76 -8.32 -4.72
N LYS A 194 -19.26 -8.46 -3.50
CA LYS A 194 -20.13 -7.45 -2.88
C LYS A 194 -20.12 -7.54 -1.36
N ALA A 195 -20.51 -6.45 -0.72
CA ALA A 195 -20.75 -6.35 0.72
C ALA A 195 -22.10 -5.67 1.00
N GLN A 196 -22.79 -6.08 2.05
CA GLN A 196 -23.97 -5.41 2.58
C GLN A 196 -23.65 -4.90 3.98
N TRP A 197 -23.95 -3.62 4.20
CA TRP A 197 -23.74 -2.94 5.48
C TRP A 197 -24.82 -1.90 5.67
N GLN A 198 -25.52 -1.94 6.82
CA GLN A 198 -26.57 -0.99 7.20
C GLN A 198 -27.63 -0.77 6.09
N GLY A 199 -28.12 -1.86 5.52
CA GLY A 199 -29.18 -1.86 4.50
C GLY A 199 -28.74 -1.46 3.08
N SER A 200 -27.47 -1.10 2.87
CA SER A 200 -26.93 -0.78 1.54
C SER A 200 -26.12 -1.96 0.98
N THR A 201 -26.19 -2.21 -0.33
CA THR A 201 -25.37 -3.21 -1.04
C THR A 201 -24.30 -2.49 -1.87
N TYR A 202 -23.04 -2.79 -1.60
CA TYR A 202 -21.87 -2.21 -2.25
C TYR A 202 -21.24 -3.26 -3.17
N GLU A 203 -21.05 -2.90 -4.44
CA GLU A 203 -20.34 -3.73 -5.41
C GLU A 203 -18.83 -3.53 -5.26
N LYS A 204 -18.04 -4.62 -5.35
CA LYS A 204 -16.58 -4.57 -5.22
C LYS A 204 -16.00 -3.65 -6.28
N LEU A 205 -15.21 -2.69 -5.83
CA LEU A 205 -14.28 -1.95 -6.68
C LEU A 205 -12.91 -2.63 -6.65
N THR A 206 -12.41 -2.98 -5.47
CA THR A 206 -11.07 -3.55 -5.32
C THR A 206 -10.92 -4.31 -4.01
N HIS A 207 -9.97 -5.23 -4.00
CA HIS A 207 -9.49 -5.91 -2.82
C HIS A 207 -7.97 -5.86 -2.86
N HIS A 208 -7.36 -5.39 -1.78
CA HIS A 208 -5.91 -5.28 -1.61
C HIS A 208 -5.51 -6.23 -0.48
N PRO A 209 -5.03 -7.45 -0.79
CA PRO A 209 -4.68 -8.44 0.22
C PRO A 209 -3.50 -7.97 1.08
N GLY A 210 -2.53 -7.26 0.51
CA GLY A 210 -1.39 -6.68 1.23
C GLY A 210 -1.80 -5.69 2.31
N GLU A 211 -2.86 -4.90 2.09
CA GLU A 211 -3.42 -3.98 3.09
C GLU A 211 -4.61 -4.58 3.86
N ARG A 212 -4.97 -5.85 3.60
CA ARG A 212 -6.18 -6.51 4.10
C ARG A 212 -7.42 -5.62 4.00
N ARG A 213 -7.59 -5.01 2.82
CA ARG A 213 -8.59 -3.97 2.57
C ARG A 213 -9.50 -4.37 1.42
N TRP A 214 -10.80 -4.41 1.66
CA TRP A 214 -11.83 -4.54 0.64
C TRP A 214 -12.54 -3.18 0.47
N VAL A 215 -12.82 -2.79 -0.76
CA VAL A 215 -13.52 -1.53 -1.07
C VAL A 215 -14.65 -1.81 -2.06
N GLY A 216 -15.84 -1.31 -1.74
CA GLY A 216 -17.00 -1.34 -2.62
C GLY A 216 -17.69 0.01 -2.73
N GLN A 217 -18.60 0.14 -3.69
CA GLN A 217 -19.34 1.38 -3.95
C GLN A 217 -20.84 1.13 -4.11
N ALA A 218 -21.64 2.07 -3.60
CA ALA A 218 -23.09 2.13 -3.74
C ALA A 218 -23.53 3.60 -3.73
N ASP A 219 -24.34 4.03 -4.70
CA ASP A 219 -24.94 5.37 -4.76
C ASP A 219 -23.94 6.52 -4.56
N GLY A 220 -22.76 6.41 -5.19
CA GLY A 220 -21.68 7.39 -5.09
C GLY A 220 -20.89 7.35 -3.77
N LYS A 221 -21.24 6.47 -2.83
CA LYS A 221 -20.55 6.28 -1.55
C LYS A 221 -19.70 5.02 -1.55
N TYR A 222 -18.66 5.03 -0.73
CA TYR A 222 -17.70 3.95 -0.61
C TYR A 222 -17.84 3.25 0.73
N LEU A 223 -17.71 1.92 0.72
CA LEU A 223 -17.52 1.10 1.91
C LEU A 223 -16.10 0.58 1.90
N VAL A 224 -15.30 0.96 2.90
CA VAL A 224 -13.96 0.44 3.13
C VAL A 224 -14.01 -0.51 4.31
N VAL A 225 -13.60 -1.76 4.08
CA VAL A 225 -13.55 -2.81 5.09
C VAL A 225 -12.10 -3.25 5.24
N PHE A 226 -11.48 -2.93 6.37
CA PHE A 226 -10.25 -3.59 6.79
C PHE A 226 -10.60 -4.82 7.62
N TYR A 227 -9.79 -5.87 7.50
CA TYR A 227 -10.09 -7.13 8.18
C TYR A 227 -8.88 -7.79 8.84
N GLN A 228 -9.16 -8.42 9.96
CA GLN A 228 -8.33 -9.43 10.60
C GLN A 228 -9.12 -10.73 10.58
N TYR A 229 -8.48 -11.83 10.18
CA TYR A 229 -9.11 -13.14 10.25
C TYR A 229 -8.09 -14.20 10.67
N GLY A 230 -8.55 -15.14 11.48
CA GLY A 230 -7.87 -16.39 11.82
C GLY A 230 -8.80 -17.57 11.61
N GLU A 231 -8.43 -18.76 12.10
CA GLU A 231 -9.27 -19.96 11.93
C GLU A 231 -10.69 -19.81 12.49
N LYS A 232 -10.86 -19.01 13.56
CA LYS A 232 -12.14 -18.88 14.29
C LYS A 232 -12.49 -17.46 14.72
N SER A 233 -11.66 -16.46 14.38
CA SER A 233 -11.87 -15.08 14.80
C SER A 233 -11.89 -14.16 13.60
N PHE A 234 -12.83 -13.23 13.61
CA PHE A 234 -12.93 -12.15 12.64
C PHE A 234 -12.99 -10.83 13.39
N ALA A 235 -12.27 -9.83 12.89
CA ALA A 235 -12.44 -8.47 13.34
C ALA A 235 -12.38 -7.52 12.14
N PHE A 236 -13.26 -6.51 12.14
CA PHE A 236 -13.41 -5.58 11.03
C PHE A 236 -13.30 -4.14 11.51
N ALA A 237 -12.69 -3.29 10.68
CA ALA A 237 -12.87 -1.84 10.74
C ALA A 237 -13.61 -1.41 9.49
N ILE A 238 -14.82 -0.87 9.66
CA ILE A 238 -15.77 -0.61 8.57
C ILE A 238 -16.04 0.89 8.50
N HIS A 239 -15.78 1.48 7.34
CA HIS A 239 -15.92 2.92 7.12
C HIS A 239 -16.81 3.17 5.92
N ARG A 240 -17.83 4.01 6.12
CA ARG A 240 -18.66 4.55 5.03
C ARG A 240 -18.19 5.97 4.73
N ILE A 241 -17.86 6.22 3.47
CA ILE A 241 -17.16 7.44 3.06
C ILE A 241 -17.81 7.98 1.78
N ASP A 242 -18.06 9.28 1.75
CA ASP A 242 -18.71 9.93 0.60
C ASP A 242 -17.69 10.35 -0.49
N ASP A 243 -16.41 10.37 -0.14
CA ASP A 243 -15.30 10.82 -0.96
C ASP A 243 -14.23 9.74 -1.15
N VAL A 244 -13.75 9.60 -2.38
CA VAL A 244 -12.78 8.57 -2.75
C VAL A 244 -11.38 8.84 -2.22
N GLU A 245 -10.99 10.11 -2.12
CA GLU A 245 -9.65 10.49 -1.65
C GLU A 245 -9.51 10.15 -0.16
N THR A 246 -10.56 10.43 0.61
CA THR A 246 -10.69 10.04 2.01
C THR A 246 -10.65 8.52 2.18
N ALA A 247 -11.36 7.77 1.34
CA ALA A 247 -11.32 6.31 1.35
C ALA A 247 -9.92 5.74 1.09
N TYR A 248 -9.14 6.43 0.26
CA TYR A 248 -7.77 6.05 -0.04
C TYR A 248 -6.78 6.34 1.11
N GLN A 249 -7.01 7.42 1.85
CA GLN A 249 -6.15 7.86 2.95
C GLN A 249 -6.22 6.95 4.17
N LEU A 250 -7.31 6.20 4.35
CA LEU A 250 -7.38 5.20 5.40
C LEU A 250 -6.30 4.12 5.21
N LYS A 251 -5.52 3.87 6.27
CA LYS A 251 -4.48 2.83 6.30
C LYS A 251 -4.75 1.80 7.38
N TYR A 252 -4.48 0.53 7.10
CA TYR A 252 -4.70 -0.57 8.02
C TYR A 252 -4.14 -0.35 9.44
N PRO A 253 -2.90 0.16 9.63
CA PRO A 253 -2.33 0.33 10.98
C PRO A 253 -3.04 1.38 11.86
N GLN A 254 -3.89 2.23 11.27
CA GLN A 254 -4.58 3.32 11.97
C GLN A 254 -6.00 2.91 12.40
N GLN A 255 -6.41 1.67 12.14
CA GLN A 255 -7.78 1.24 12.32
C GLN A 255 -8.02 0.61 13.68
N THR A 256 -9.20 0.88 14.23
CA THR A 256 -9.74 0.19 15.41
C THR A 256 -10.62 -0.95 14.92
N PHE A 257 -10.25 -2.18 15.27
CA PHE A 257 -10.97 -3.38 14.86
C PHE A 257 -12.01 -3.78 15.88
N THR A 258 -13.25 -3.99 15.42
CA THR A 258 -14.33 -4.57 16.22
C THR A 258 -14.41 -6.08 15.96
N PRO A 259 -14.49 -6.94 16.98
CA PRO A 259 -14.69 -8.39 16.81
C PRO A 259 -16.08 -8.75 16.28
N PHE A 260 -16.15 -9.76 15.42
CA PHE A 260 -17.38 -10.30 14.84
C PHE A 260 -17.42 -11.82 14.90
N ASP A 261 -18.61 -12.36 15.13
CA ASP A 261 -18.90 -13.78 15.02
C ASP A 261 -19.43 -14.11 13.62
N LYS A 262 -18.88 -15.16 13.02
CA LYS A 262 -19.40 -15.69 11.76
C LYS A 262 -20.62 -16.57 12.05
N GLN A 263 -21.73 -16.29 11.36
CA GLN A 263 -22.96 -17.10 11.39
C GLN A 263 -22.93 -18.23 10.37
#